data_AF-A0A4U0V0N0-F1
#
_entry.id   AF-A0A4U0V0N0-F1
#
_cell.length_a   1.000
_cell.length_b   1.000
_cell.length_c   1.000
_cell.angle_alpha   90.00
_cell.angle_beta   90.00
_cell.angle_gamma   90.00
#
_symmetry.space_group_name_H-M   'P 1'
#
loop_
_entity.id
_entity.type
_entity.pdbx_description
1 polymer ?
#
loop_
_entity_poly.entity_id
_entity_poly.type
_entity_poly.pdbx_seq_one_letter_code
_entity_poly.pdbx_strand_id
1 'polypeptide(L)'
;MNFDVTDELELYPAQPWRKLEDILTVWIEMIQRSKIRSVPSAGTEMTPWKAVSWTPQDLEECVELWGMIVETVERKMELETTEALVGLLDAATLDAARIPAEGFTQNFILRARKPRFKFVAPGLRIPTVEEFIDQPFTFAPKPQGGNSGDTPPILMFRSDELLHTADLTGFNYPYAGSAAIVQECPCGLYLDQCDPDMPLPFEDGCRLVLPFKLDGGFAMQGDSTPVEGYDTVLQLGLNPYNVRHPLPFQAWLESVYHSIEDGKWSVDALGVAGGIDVWKQADTEDGWQDYFTSPGPGGYW
;
A
#
# COMPACT_ATOMS: atom_id res chain seq x y z
N MET A 1 32.79 -26.77 23.33
CA MET A 1 31.93 -26.36 22.20
C MET A 1 31.25 -25.09 22.68
N ASN A 2 31.82 -23.93 22.37
CA ASN A 2 31.17 -22.66 22.66
C ASN A 2 30.14 -22.46 21.55
N PHE A 3 28.86 -22.57 21.90
CA PHE A 3 27.79 -22.04 21.06
C PHE A 3 27.87 -20.52 21.21
N ASP A 4 28.49 -19.86 20.25
CA ASP A 4 28.40 -18.42 20.11
C ASP A 4 27.13 -18.11 19.32
N VAL A 5 26.15 -17.53 19.99
CA VAL A 5 24.82 -17.20 19.42
C VAL A 5 24.93 -16.04 18.42
N THR A 6 26.07 -15.37 18.33
CA THR A 6 26.27 -14.22 17.44
C THR A 6 26.41 -14.61 15.97
N ASP A 7 26.88 -15.82 15.65
CA ASP A 7 27.17 -16.21 14.27
C ASP A 7 25.88 -16.46 13.44
N GLU A 8 24.74 -16.71 14.07
CA GLU A 8 23.44 -16.87 13.38
C GLU A 8 22.61 -15.58 13.29
N LEU A 9 23.00 -14.52 14.02
CA LEU A 9 22.28 -13.24 14.05
C LEU A 9 22.67 -12.29 12.91
N GLU A 10 23.74 -12.57 12.16
CA GLU A 10 24.22 -11.72 11.04
C GLU A 10 23.37 -11.82 9.76
N LEU A 11 22.37 -12.70 9.70
CA LEU A 11 21.55 -12.90 8.50
C LEU A 11 20.48 -11.82 8.25
N TYR A 12 20.24 -10.95 9.22
CA TYR A 12 19.28 -9.85 9.11
C TYR A 12 19.96 -8.53 9.50
N PRO A 13 19.73 -7.42 8.76
CA PRO A 13 20.19 -6.11 9.20
C PRO A 13 19.72 -5.88 10.63
N ALA A 14 20.57 -5.25 11.46
CA ALA A 14 20.32 -5.07 12.89
C ALA A 14 18.91 -4.50 13.11
N GLN A 15 17.98 -5.37 13.52
CA GLN A 15 16.60 -4.95 13.68
C GLN A 15 16.51 -3.91 14.80
N PRO A 16 15.70 -2.85 14.63
CA PRO A 16 15.54 -1.87 15.68
C PRO A 16 14.97 -2.54 16.93
N TRP A 17 15.56 -2.25 18.09
CA TRP A 17 15.07 -2.78 19.36
C TRP A 17 13.63 -2.33 19.61
N ARG A 18 12.77 -3.25 20.05
CA ARG A 18 11.38 -3.00 20.45
C ARG A 18 11.12 -3.54 21.85
N LYS A 19 10.17 -2.94 22.56
CA LYS A 19 9.73 -3.48 23.85
C LYS A 19 9.02 -4.80 23.63
N LEU A 20 9.20 -5.74 24.56
CA LEU A 20 8.48 -7.01 24.54
C LEU A 20 6.95 -6.79 24.55
N GLU A 21 6.48 -5.77 25.28
CA GLU A 21 5.07 -5.38 25.32
C GLU A 21 4.52 -5.00 23.93
N ASP A 22 5.31 -4.26 23.12
CA ASP A 22 4.90 -3.85 21.78
C ASP A 22 4.80 -5.07 20.85
N ILE A 23 5.79 -5.98 20.92
CA ILE A 23 5.80 -7.23 20.15
C ILE A 23 4.58 -8.09 20.47
N LEU A 24 4.29 -8.30 21.76
CA LEU A 24 3.15 -9.11 22.18
C LEU A 24 1.82 -8.44 21.81
N THR A 25 1.73 -7.11 21.93
CA THR A 25 0.54 -6.36 21.51
C THR A 25 0.25 -6.58 20.03
N VAL A 26 1.25 -6.42 19.16
CA VAL A 26 1.10 -6.63 17.72
C VAL A 26 0.63 -8.06 17.41
N TRP A 27 1.22 -9.08 18.04
CA TRP A 27 0.79 -10.47 17.80
C TRP A 27 -0.64 -10.73 18.28
N ILE A 28 -1.04 -10.14 19.41
CA ILE A 28 -2.42 -10.21 19.88
C ILE A 28 -3.37 -9.54 18.88
N GLU A 29 -3.01 -8.37 18.36
CA GLU A 29 -3.79 -7.65 17.35
C GLU A 29 -3.93 -8.47 16.06
N MET A 30 -2.84 -9.06 15.56
CA MET A 30 -2.87 -9.94 14.38
C MET A 30 -3.82 -11.14 14.58
N ILE A 31 -3.85 -11.74 15.77
CA ILE A 31 -4.76 -12.86 16.08
C ILE A 31 -6.21 -12.36 16.21
N GLN A 32 -6.43 -11.25 16.91
CA GLN A 32 -7.77 -10.68 17.11
C GLN A 32 -8.42 -10.25 15.80
N ARG A 33 -7.63 -9.64 14.90
CA ARG A 33 -8.06 -9.30 13.53
C ARG A 33 -8.18 -10.51 12.61
N SER A 34 -7.84 -11.71 13.09
CA SER A 34 -7.78 -12.94 12.29
C SER A 34 -6.79 -12.90 11.13
N LYS A 35 -5.82 -11.97 11.17
CA LYS A 35 -4.69 -11.92 10.24
C LYS A 35 -3.84 -13.18 10.38
N ILE A 36 -3.66 -13.67 11.61
CA ILE A 36 -3.10 -14.99 11.91
C ILE A 36 -4.20 -15.88 12.48
N ARG A 37 -4.48 -17.02 11.82
CA ARG A 37 -5.55 -17.94 12.24
C ARG A 37 -5.04 -19.38 12.36
N SER A 38 -5.67 -20.15 13.24
CA SER A 38 -5.38 -21.58 13.35
C SER A 38 -5.97 -22.34 12.17
N VAL A 39 -5.19 -23.19 11.52
CA VAL A 39 -5.67 -24.10 10.47
C VAL A 39 -5.80 -25.52 11.03
N PRO A 40 -6.89 -26.25 10.73
CA PRO A 40 -7.02 -27.65 11.14
C PRO A 40 -5.85 -28.46 10.57
N SER A 41 -5.06 -29.11 11.43
CA SER A 41 -3.89 -29.88 11.00
C SER A 41 -4.32 -31.04 10.10
N ALA A 42 -4.06 -30.92 8.79
CA ALA A 42 -4.27 -31.99 7.82
C ALA A 42 -3.11 -33.02 7.87
N GLY A 43 -2.80 -33.51 9.08
CA GLY A 43 -2.01 -34.71 9.34
C GLY A 43 -0.52 -34.68 8.99
N THR A 44 0.01 -33.65 8.32
CA THR A 44 1.43 -33.59 7.91
C THR A 44 2.07 -32.20 7.98
N GLU A 45 1.30 -31.12 8.08
CA GLU A 45 1.83 -29.76 8.20
C GLU A 45 2.20 -29.45 9.67
N MET A 46 3.47 -29.11 9.91
CA MET A 46 4.01 -28.75 11.23
C MET A 46 3.58 -27.35 11.73
N THR A 47 2.79 -26.61 10.97
CA THR A 47 2.44 -25.21 11.28
C THR A 47 0.94 -25.07 11.58
N PRO A 48 0.52 -24.99 12.85
CA PRO A 48 -0.90 -24.88 13.23
C PRO A 48 -1.50 -23.50 12.95
N TRP A 49 -0.69 -22.53 12.51
CA TRP A 49 -1.09 -21.15 12.26
C TRP A 49 -0.76 -20.76 10.82
N LYS A 50 -1.68 -20.08 10.14
CA LYS A 50 -1.48 -19.51 8.81
C LYS A 50 -1.90 -18.03 8.83
N ALA A 51 -1.08 -17.18 8.22
CA ALA A 51 -1.45 -15.81 7.95
C ALA A 51 -2.30 -15.71 6.67
N VAL A 52 -3.24 -14.77 6.64
CA VAL A 52 -4.08 -14.48 5.47
C VAL A 52 -3.67 -13.17 4.82
N SER A 53 -3.88 -13.05 3.50
CA SER A 53 -3.40 -11.89 2.74
C SER A 53 -4.08 -10.57 3.10
N TRP A 54 -5.31 -10.63 3.62
CA TRP A 54 -6.08 -9.50 4.15
C TRP A 54 -7.24 -10.06 4.98
N THR A 55 -7.88 -9.24 5.79
CA THR A 55 -9.02 -9.63 6.63
C THR A 55 -10.27 -8.81 6.27
N PRO A 56 -11.49 -9.33 6.55
CA PRO A 56 -12.71 -8.54 6.35
C PRO A 56 -12.72 -7.20 7.10
N GLN A 57 -12.02 -7.15 8.25
CA GLN A 57 -11.88 -5.93 9.03
C GLN A 57 -10.99 -4.90 8.31
N ASP A 58 -9.84 -5.32 7.77
CA ASP A 58 -8.94 -4.41 7.01
C ASP A 58 -9.68 -3.77 5.83
N LEU A 59 -10.52 -4.57 5.15
CA LEU A 59 -11.35 -4.10 4.05
C LEU A 59 -12.43 -3.09 4.51
N GLU A 60 -13.12 -3.36 5.62
CA GLU A 60 -14.15 -2.44 6.14
C GLU A 60 -13.52 -1.10 6.55
N GLU A 61 -12.42 -1.14 7.31
CA GLU A 61 -11.69 0.06 7.76
C GLU A 61 -11.25 0.91 6.55
N CYS A 62 -10.73 0.29 5.48
CA CYS A 62 -10.39 1.00 4.25
C CYS A 62 -11.62 1.60 3.54
N VAL A 63 -12.74 0.88 3.46
CA VAL A 63 -13.96 1.35 2.78
C VAL A 63 -14.59 2.54 3.54
N GLU A 64 -14.65 2.45 4.87
CA GLU A 64 -15.16 3.52 5.74
C GLU A 64 -14.30 4.79 5.60
N LEU A 65 -12.98 4.63 5.71
CA LEU A 65 -12.03 5.74 5.63
C LEU A 65 -12.02 6.38 4.25
N TRP A 66 -12.12 5.58 3.18
CA TRP A 66 -12.33 6.10 1.83
C TRP A 66 -13.62 6.92 1.74
N GLY A 67 -14.72 6.44 2.32
CA GLY A 67 -15.98 7.18 2.41
C GLY A 67 -15.80 8.55 3.08
N MET A 68 -15.06 8.60 4.19
CA MET A 68 -14.74 9.84 4.90
C MET A 68 -13.91 10.82 4.05
N ILE A 69 -12.93 10.33 3.29
CA ILE A 69 -12.15 11.16 2.36
C ILE A 69 -13.06 11.76 1.30
N VAL A 70 -13.91 10.93 0.67
CA VAL A 70 -14.84 11.40 -0.36
C VAL A 70 -15.77 12.48 0.19
N GLU A 71 -16.38 12.25 1.36
CA GLU A 71 -17.24 13.24 2.00
C GLU A 71 -16.53 14.54 2.34
N THR A 72 -15.30 14.44 2.83
CA THR A 72 -14.51 15.59 3.23
C THR A 72 -14.15 16.46 2.04
N VAL A 73 -13.71 15.84 0.93
CA VAL A 73 -13.38 16.56 -0.31
C VAL A 73 -14.64 17.19 -0.91
N GLU A 74 -15.73 16.42 -1.07
CA GLU A 74 -16.98 16.94 -1.64
C GLU A 74 -17.57 18.09 -0.80
N ARG A 75 -17.46 18.03 0.53
CA ARG A 75 -17.83 19.12 1.43
C ARG A 75 -16.97 20.36 1.21
N LYS A 76 -15.64 20.22 1.12
CA LYS A 76 -14.72 21.35 0.87
C LYS A 76 -14.88 21.93 -0.53
N MET A 77 -15.38 21.15 -1.48
CA MET A 77 -15.80 21.60 -2.82
C MET A 77 -17.18 22.28 -2.85
N GLU A 78 -17.88 22.33 -1.71
CA GLU A 78 -19.24 22.88 -1.61
C GLU A 78 -20.26 22.17 -2.54
N LEU A 79 -20.07 20.88 -2.79
CA LEU A 79 -21.01 20.10 -3.59
C LEU A 79 -22.29 19.81 -2.79
N GLU A 80 -23.43 19.83 -3.49
CA GLU A 80 -24.71 19.46 -2.89
C GLU A 80 -24.69 18.01 -2.39
N THR A 81 -25.35 17.75 -1.26
CA THR A 81 -25.51 16.39 -0.73
C THR A 81 -26.46 15.60 -1.64
N THR A 82 -25.95 14.53 -2.23
CA THR A 82 -26.72 13.60 -3.07
C THR A 82 -26.58 12.17 -2.55
N GLU A 83 -27.41 11.26 -3.06
CA GLU A 83 -27.26 9.83 -2.78
C GLU A 83 -25.87 9.34 -3.21
N ALA A 84 -25.19 8.64 -2.32
CA ALA A 84 -23.85 8.13 -2.57
C ALA A 84 -23.92 6.93 -3.53
N LEU A 85 -23.25 7.05 -4.67
CA LEU A 85 -23.05 5.91 -5.57
C LEU A 85 -21.93 5.02 -4.99
N VAL A 86 -22.11 3.72 -5.08
CA VAL A 86 -21.16 2.71 -4.62
C VAL A 86 -20.51 2.03 -5.82
N GLY A 87 -19.22 1.75 -5.71
CA GLY A 87 -18.39 1.17 -6.76
C GLY A 87 -17.57 2.24 -7.48
N LEU A 88 -16.24 2.27 -7.27
CA LEU A 88 -15.35 3.13 -8.04
C LEU A 88 -15.40 2.76 -9.53
N LEU A 89 -15.39 1.46 -9.80
CA LEU A 89 -15.51 0.82 -11.11
C LEU A 89 -16.46 -0.37 -11.01
N ASP A 90 -17.01 -0.81 -12.15
CA ASP A 90 -17.90 -1.97 -12.19
C ASP A 90 -17.14 -3.30 -12.33
N ALA A 91 -17.82 -4.42 -12.08
CA ALA A 91 -17.23 -5.75 -12.17
C ALA A 91 -16.69 -6.06 -13.57
N ALA A 92 -17.35 -5.59 -14.63
CA ALA A 92 -16.90 -5.81 -16.01
C ALA A 92 -15.55 -5.13 -16.28
N THR A 93 -15.32 -3.95 -15.71
CA THR A 93 -14.04 -3.23 -15.78
C THR A 93 -12.95 -3.99 -15.05
N LEU A 94 -13.24 -4.52 -13.87
CA LEU A 94 -12.29 -5.32 -13.07
C LEU A 94 -11.90 -6.62 -13.79
N ASP A 95 -12.88 -7.30 -14.39
CA ASP A 95 -12.65 -8.51 -15.18
C ASP A 95 -11.79 -8.20 -16.41
N ALA A 96 -12.08 -7.11 -17.12
CA ALA A 96 -11.32 -6.66 -18.28
C ALA A 96 -9.87 -6.30 -17.92
N ALA A 97 -9.66 -5.70 -16.74
CA ALA A 97 -8.33 -5.38 -16.18
C ALA A 97 -7.59 -6.61 -15.61
N ARG A 98 -8.24 -7.79 -15.57
CA ARG A 98 -7.74 -9.05 -14.97
C ARG A 98 -7.40 -8.91 -13.48
N ILE A 99 -8.19 -8.14 -12.74
CA ILE A 99 -8.05 -8.06 -11.28
C ILE A 99 -8.45 -9.41 -10.67
N PRO A 100 -7.65 -9.98 -9.74
CA PRO A 100 -7.98 -11.23 -9.08
C PRO A 100 -9.36 -11.20 -8.42
N ALA A 101 -10.18 -12.21 -8.73
CA ALA A 101 -11.48 -12.38 -8.12
C ALA A 101 -11.33 -12.72 -6.62
N GLU A 102 -12.28 -12.22 -5.83
CA GLU A 102 -12.31 -12.34 -4.36
C GLU A 102 -11.10 -11.72 -3.65
N GLY A 103 -10.19 -11.04 -4.35
CA GLY A 103 -9.06 -10.33 -3.77
C GLY A 103 -9.47 -9.04 -3.05
N PHE A 104 -8.55 -8.48 -2.27
CA PHE A 104 -8.73 -7.21 -1.57
C PHE A 104 -9.13 -6.10 -2.53
N THR A 105 -8.40 -5.96 -3.65
CA THR A 105 -8.60 -4.86 -4.62
C THR A 105 -10.00 -4.89 -5.24
N GLN A 106 -10.46 -6.07 -5.66
CA GLN A 106 -11.80 -6.22 -6.24
C GLN A 106 -12.87 -5.84 -5.22
N ASN A 107 -12.77 -6.38 -4.00
CA ASN A 107 -13.73 -6.12 -2.94
C ASN A 107 -13.77 -4.65 -2.53
N PHE A 108 -12.60 -4.00 -2.43
CA PHE A 108 -12.52 -2.57 -2.14
C PHE A 108 -13.18 -1.74 -3.24
N ILE A 109 -12.80 -1.94 -4.51
CA ILE A 109 -13.31 -1.14 -5.63
C ILE A 109 -14.83 -1.23 -5.78
N LEU A 110 -15.41 -2.42 -5.61
CA LEU A 110 -16.86 -2.62 -5.73
C LEU A 110 -17.66 -2.02 -4.57
N ARG A 111 -17.03 -1.80 -3.41
CA ARG A 111 -17.68 -1.30 -2.19
C ARG A 111 -17.37 0.16 -1.89
N ALA A 112 -16.27 0.69 -2.42
CA ALA A 112 -15.84 2.06 -2.21
C ALA A 112 -16.85 3.05 -2.82
N ARG A 113 -17.16 4.11 -2.07
CA ARG A 113 -18.01 5.21 -2.55
C ARG A 113 -17.40 5.85 -3.80
N LYS A 114 -18.21 6.08 -4.83
CA LYS A 114 -17.78 6.76 -6.04
C LYS A 114 -17.71 8.28 -5.80
N PRO A 115 -16.53 8.90 -5.89
CA PRO A 115 -16.40 10.34 -5.73
C PRO A 115 -16.88 11.10 -6.96
N ARG A 116 -17.30 12.35 -6.74
CA ARG A 116 -17.66 13.32 -7.80
C ARG A 116 -16.52 14.25 -8.20
N PHE A 117 -15.30 13.91 -7.82
CA PHE A 117 -14.07 14.65 -8.11
C PHE A 117 -13.01 13.75 -8.72
N LYS A 118 -11.93 14.35 -9.22
CA LYS A 118 -10.89 13.66 -9.99
C LYS A 118 -9.66 13.32 -9.15
N PHE A 119 -9.17 14.26 -8.34
CA PHE A 119 -7.93 14.13 -7.59
C PHE A 119 -8.18 13.78 -6.12
N VAL A 120 -7.56 12.69 -5.66
CA VAL A 120 -7.70 12.14 -4.30
C VAL A 120 -6.57 12.59 -3.38
N ALA A 121 -5.44 12.97 -3.97
CA ALA A 121 -4.26 13.53 -3.33
C ALA A 121 -3.50 14.38 -4.37
N PRO A 122 -2.53 15.22 -3.97
CA PRO A 122 -1.80 16.07 -4.90
C PRO A 122 -1.14 15.26 -6.04
N GLY A 123 -1.51 15.59 -7.27
CA GLY A 123 -1.05 14.88 -8.48
C GLY A 123 -1.58 13.45 -8.68
N LEU A 124 -2.42 12.93 -7.78
CA LEU A 124 -2.96 11.57 -7.85
C LEU A 124 -4.45 11.59 -8.14
N ARG A 125 -4.84 11.01 -9.26
CA ARG A 125 -6.23 10.96 -9.74
C ARG A 125 -6.75 9.55 -9.87
N ILE A 126 -8.06 9.45 -9.84
CA ILE A 126 -8.77 8.22 -10.20
C ILE A 126 -8.56 7.99 -11.70
N PRO A 127 -8.12 6.79 -12.12
CA PRO A 127 -7.95 6.48 -13.54
C PRO A 127 -9.31 6.44 -14.25
N THR A 128 -9.31 6.70 -15.56
CA THR A 128 -10.51 6.41 -16.37
C THR A 128 -10.72 4.89 -16.47
N VAL A 129 -11.87 4.47 -16.97
CA VAL A 129 -12.16 3.04 -17.19
C VAL A 129 -11.12 2.43 -18.13
N GLU A 130 -10.78 3.11 -19.22
CA GLU A 130 -9.81 2.64 -20.21
C GLU A 130 -8.41 2.53 -19.61
N GLU A 131 -7.99 3.53 -18.82
CA GLU A 131 -6.69 3.52 -18.15
C GLU A 131 -6.60 2.47 -17.06
N PHE A 132 -7.70 2.19 -16.35
CA PHE A 132 -7.73 1.13 -15.35
C PHE A 132 -7.73 -0.25 -15.99
N ILE A 133 -8.37 -0.43 -17.15
CA ILE A 133 -8.28 -1.69 -17.92
C ILE A 133 -6.84 -1.94 -18.38
N ASP A 134 -6.12 -0.89 -18.77
CA ASP A 134 -4.72 -0.93 -19.18
C ASP A 134 -3.76 -0.95 -17.96
N GLN A 135 -3.97 -1.90 -17.04
CA GLN A 135 -3.08 -2.09 -15.88
C GLN A 135 -1.66 -2.47 -16.35
N PRO A 136 -0.60 -1.82 -15.81
CA PRO A 136 0.76 -2.06 -16.29
C PRO A 136 1.25 -3.50 -16.10
N PHE A 137 0.81 -4.19 -15.04
CA PHE A 137 1.39 -5.46 -14.62
C PHE A 137 0.46 -6.67 -14.72
N THR A 138 -0.86 -6.50 -14.91
CA THR A 138 -1.81 -7.64 -14.92
C THR A 138 -1.75 -8.48 -16.20
N PHE A 139 -1.21 -7.92 -17.28
CA PHE A 139 -0.98 -8.62 -18.55
C PHE A 139 0.45 -9.15 -18.69
N ALA A 140 1.35 -8.79 -17.78
CA ALA A 140 2.72 -9.27 -17.81
C ALA A 140 2.73 -10.80 -17.58
N PRO A 141 3.60 -11.55 -18.30
CA PRO A 141 3.83 -12.95 -17.99
C PRO A 141 4.20 -13.12 -16.52
N LYS A 142 3.61 -14.13 -15.88
CA LYS A 142 4.00 -14.47 -14.51
C LYS A 142 5.50 -14.83 -14.47
N PRO A 143 6.24 -14.33 -13.49
CA PRO A 143 7.65 -14.63 -13.31
C PRO A 143 7.86 -16.14 -13.11
N GLN A 144 9.07 -16.63 -13.43
CA GLN A 144 9.40 -18.05 -13.23
C GLN A 144 9.30 -18.38 -11.72
N GLY A 145 8.39 -19.28 -11.36
CA GLY A 145 8.11 -19.63 -9.96
C GLY A 145 6.90 -18.92 -9.34
N GLY A 146 6.25 -17.99 -10.05
CA GLY A 146 5.00 -17.38 -9.60
C GLY A 146 3.83 -18.37 -9.62
N ASN A 147 3.00 -18.34 -8.57
CA ASN A 147 1.86 -19.23 -8.42
C ASN A 147 0.63 -18.68 -9.15
N SER A 148 -0.34 -19.54 -9.44
CA SER A 148 -1.58 -19.12 -10.10
C SER A 148 -2.37 -18.08 -9.28
N GLY A 149 -2.18 -18.07 -7.95
CA GLY A 149 -2.82 -17.16 -7.00
C GLY A 149 -2.16 -15.80 -6.81
N ASP A 150 -0.99 -15.54 -7.41
CA ASP A 150 -0.29 -14.27 -7.21
C ASP A 150 -1.08 -13.07 -7.75
N THR A 151 -1.14 -12.01 -6.94
CA THR A 151 -1.66 -10.70 -7.30
C THR A 151 -0.52 -9.80 -7.80
N PRO A 152 -0.58 -9.23 -9.01
CA PRO A 152 0.37 -8.24 -9.49
C PRO A 152 0.19 -6.88 -8.80
N PRO A 153 1.14 -5.95 -8.91
CA PRO A 153 0.89 -4.57 -8.51
C PRO A 153 -0.27 -3.97 -9.31
N ILE A 154 -1.20 -3.29 -8.64
CA ILE A 154 -2.40 -2.70 -9.26
C ILE A 154 -2.37 -1.18 -9.04
N LEU A 155 -2.34 -0.42 -10.13
CA LEU A 155 -2.38 1.04 -10.09
C LEU A 155 -3.78 1.50 -9.67
N MET A 156 -3.91 1.99 -8.43
CA MET A 156 -5.17 2.47 -7.87
C MET A 156 -5.41 3.94 -8.19
N PHE A 157 -4.39 4.78 -7.97
CA PHE A 157 -4.47 6.22 -8.24
C PHE A 157 -3.26 6.64 -9.07
N ARG A 158 -3.54 7.26 -10.21
CA ARG A 158 -2.57 7.53 -11.27
C ARG A 158 -2.06 8.96 -11.24
N SER A 159 -0.78 9.15 -11.55
CA SER A 159 -0.20 10.38 -12.08
C SER A 159 0.05 10.22 -13.58
N ASP A 160 0.08 11.34 -14.32
CA ASP A 160 0.34 11.33 -15.76
C ASP A 160 1.83 11.19 -16.10
N GLU A 161 2.71 11.33 -15.10
CA GLU A 161 4.16 11.11 -15.25
C GLU A 161 4.51 9.62 -15.33
N LEU A 162 5.59 9.31 -16.05
CA LEU A 162 6.09 7.95 -16.24
C LEU A 162 7.44 7.79 -15.55
N LEU A 163 7.73 6.57 -15.10
CA LEU A 163 9.02 6.18 -14.55
C LEU A 163 9.48 4.88 -15.21
N HIS A 164 10.79 4.73 -15.40
CA HIS A 164 11.36 3.44 -15.78
C HIS A 164 11.22 2.45 -14.64
N THR A 165 10.63 1.29 -14.92
CA THR A 165 10.41 0.24 -13.90
C THR A 165 11.71 -0.32 -13.33
N ALA A 166 12.82 -0.20 -14.08
CA ALA A 166 14.15 -0.58 -13.62
C ALA A 166 14.66 0.28 -12.44
N ASP A 167 14.08 1.46 -12.22
CA ASP A 167 14.42 2.34 -11.12
C ASP A 167 13.67 2.01 -9.82
N LEU A 168 12.72 1.07 -9.87
CA LEU A 168 11.87 0.67 -8.75
C LEU A 168 12.54 -0.42 -7.92
N THR A 169 12.41 -0.30 -6.60
CA THR A 169 13.10 -1.18 -5.64
C THR A 169 12.15 -2.08 -4.86
N GLY A 170 10.87 -1.71 -4.79
CA GLY A 170 9.81 -2.38 -4.06
C GLY A 170 9.11 -3.49 -4.82
N PHE A 171 9.06 -3.42 -6.15
CA PHE A 171 8.39 -4.43 -6.99
C PHE A 171 9.19 -5.73 -7.20
N ASN A 172 10.12 -6.03 -6.30
CA ASN A 172 11.20 -7.00 -6.53
C ASN A 172 10.88 -8.47 -6.24
N TYR A 173 9.64 -8.91 -5.91
CA TYR A 173 9.30 -10.35 -5.87
C TYR A 173 7.79 -10.63 -5.72
N PRO A 174 7.16 -11.56 -6.48
CA PRO A 174 7.76 -12.52 -7.42
C PRO A 174 8.17 -11.88 -8.75
N TYR A 175 7.78 -10.64 -9.02
CA TYR A 175 8.08 -9.92 -10.26
C TYR A 175 9.53 -9.39 -10.34
N ALA A 176 10.50 -10.02 -9.66
CA ALA A 176 11.93 -9.88 -9.95
C ALA A 176 12.17 -10.24 -11.42
N GLY A 177 12.07 -9.24 -12.31
CA GLY A 177 12.11 -9.42 -13.77
C GLY A 177 10.94 -8.83 -14.55
N SER A 178 9.87 -8.31 -13.92
CA SER A 178 8.83 -7.56 -14.64
C SER A 178 9.38 -6.27 -15.25
N ALA A 179 10.42 -5.69 -14.65
CA ALA A 179 11.17 -4.58 -15.23
C ALA A 179 11.84 -4.92 -16.57
N ALA A 180 12.02 -6.21 -16.89
CA ALA A 180 12.48 -6.65 -18.21
C ALA A 180 11.34 -6.70 -19.26
N ILE A 181 10.08 -6.61 -18.83
CA ILE A 181 8.88 -6.77 -19.69
C ILE A 181 8.13 -5.44 -19.82
N VAL A 182 7.86 -4.77 -18.71
CA VAL A 182 7.25 -3.44 -18.66
C VAL A 182 8.39 -2.45 -18.48
N GLN A 183 8.73 -1.67 -19.51
CA GLN A 183 9.87 -0.74 -19.46
C GLN A 183 9.58 0.53 -18.67
N GLU A 184 8.34 1.01 -18.78
CA GLU A 184 7.85 2.21 -18.13
C GLU A 184 6.50 1.92 -17.50
N CYS A 185 6.24 2.51 -16.34
CA CYS A 185 4.93 2.50 -15.73
C CYS A 185 4.54 3.93 -15.32
N PRO A 186 3.24 4.22 -15.21
CA PRO A 186 2.78 5.46 -14.62
C PRO A 186 3.27 5.62 -13.19
N CYS A 187 3.56 6.85 -12.78
CA CYS A 187 3.69 7.18 -11.37
C CYS A 187 2.31 7.13 -10.70
N GLY A 188 2.28 6.95 -9.38
CA GLY A 188 1.03 6.89 -8.64
C GLY A 188 1.06 5.94 -7.45
N LEU A 189 -0.11 5.70 -6.87
CA LEU A 189 -0.29 4.75 -5.80
C LEU A 189 -0.67 3.37 -6.36
N TYR A 190 0.17 2.39 -6.06
CA TYR A 190 -0.05 0.99 -6.37
C TYR A 190 -0.45 0.23 -5.09
N LEU A 191 -1.43 -0.67 -5.20
CA LEU A 191 -1.49 -1.81 -4.29
C LEU A 191 -0.37 -2.77 -4.68
N ASP A 192 0.35 -3.29 -3.69
CA ASP A 192 1.55 -4.09 -3.90
C ASP A 192 1.21 -5.49 -4.42
N GLN A 193 2.21 -6.16 -4.99
CA GLN A 193 2.11 -7.56 -5.34
C GLN A 193 1.91 -8.42 -4.08
N CYS A 194 1.20 -9.54 -4.22
CA CYS A 194 1.00 -10.47 -3.12
C CYS A 194 1.08 -11.91 -3.63
N ASP A 195 1.94 -12.71 -3.00
CA ASP A 195 1.93 -14.18 -3.10
C ASP A 195 1.20 -14.72 -1.85
N PRO A 196 -0.01 -15.30 -1.99
CA PRO A 196 -0.80 -15.80 -0.87
C PRO A 196 -0.19 -17.00 -0.14
N ASP A 197 0.85 -17.62 -0.71
CA ASP A 197 1.57 -18.76 -0.11
C ASP A 197 2.82 -18.33 0.67
N MET A 198 3.19 -17.05 0.63
CA MET A 198 4.24 -16.51 1.50
C MET A 198 3.86 -16.64 2.99
N PRO A 199 4.84 -16.76 3.90
CA PRO A 199 4.57 -16.94 5.33
C PRO A 199 3.66 -15.86 5.94
N LEU A 200 3.79 -14.62 5.48
CA LEU A 200 3.03 -13.45 5.91
C LEU A 200 2.64 -12.64 4.65
N PRO A 201 1.49 -12.95 4.01
CA PRO A 201 1.06 -12.29 2.78
C PRO A 201 0.23 -11.01 3.06
N PHE A 202 0.30 -10.02 2.17
CA PHE A 202 -0.36 -8.71 2.32
C PHE A 202 -0.82 -8.16 0.98
N GLU A 203 -2.10 -8.35 0.68
CA GLU A 203 -2.71 -7.87 -0.56
C GLU A 203 -3.17 -6.41 -0.46
N ASP A 204 -3.33 -5.92 0.77
CA ASP A 204 -3.70 -4.55 1.12
C ASP A 204 -2.48 -3.64 1.34
N GLY A 205 -1.27 -4.12 1.05
CA GLY A 205 -0.06 -3.32 1.02
C GLY A 205 -0.06 -2.31 -0.12
N CYS A 206 0.62 -1.17 0.03
CA CYS A 206 0.69 -0.14 -1.01
C CYS A 206 2.05 0.56 -1.10
N ARG A 207 2.32 1.11 -2.29
CA ARG A 207 3.52 1.89 -2.61
C ARG A 207 3.17 3.12 -3.43
N LEU A 208 3.73 4.26 -3.05
CA LEU A 208 3.66 5.49 -3.81
C LEU A 208 4.90 5.58 -4.72
N VAL A 209 4.70 5.49 -6.03
CA VAL A 209 5.72 5.70 -7.06
C VAL A 209 5.75 7.16 -7.46
N LEU A 210 6.88 7.82 -7.25
CA LEU A 210 7.13 9.21 -7.61
C LEU A 210 8.03 9.31 -8.86
N PRO A 211 7.92 10.40 -9.64
CA PRO A 211 8.77 10.63 -10.81
C PRO A 211 10.16 11.20 -10.45
N PHE A 212 10.44 11.41 -9.16
CA PHE A 212 11.68 11.95 -8.65
C PHE A 212 12.10 11.24 -7.37
N LYS A 213 13.40 11.31 -7.07
CA LYS A 213 13.93 10.97 -5.76
C LYS A 213 13.85 12.18 -4.84
N LEU A 214 13.83 11.91 -3.54
CA LEU A 214 13.95 12.89 -2.47
C LEU A 214 15.45 13.03 -2.12
N ASP A 215 16.00 14.24 -2.26
CA ASP A 215 17.44 14.55 -2.11
C ASP A 215 17.77 15.65 -1.08
N GLY A 216 16.78 16.13 -0.33
CA GLY A 216 16.85 17.09 0.77
C GLY A 216 17.35 16.53 2.11
N GLY A 217 17.30 15.21 2.32
CA GLY A 217 17.93 14.53 3.46
C GLY A 217 17.14 14.50 4.78
N PHE A 218 15.85 14.87 4.75
CA PHE A 218 14.91 14.81 5.88
C PHE A 218 13.92 13.64 5.76
N ALA A 219 13.70 13.11 4.56
CA ALA A 219 12.75 12.04 4.31
C ALA A 219 13.22 10.72 4.94
N MET A 220 12.38 10.15 5.79
CA MET A 220 12.66 8.93 6.55
C MET A 220 11.55 7.90 6.36
N GLN A 221 11.94 6.63 6.28
CA GLN A 221 11.04 5.48 6.41
C GLN A 221 10.68 5.25 7.88
N GLY A 222 9.65 4.43 8.13
CA GLY A 222 9.14 4.16 9.48
C GLY A 222 10.15 3.60 10.49
N ASP A 223 11.20 2.93 10.02
CA ASP A 223 12.32 2.43 10.82
C ASP A 223 13.42 3.48 11.07
N SER A 224 13.18 4.73 10.68
CA SER A 224 14.13 5.84 10.74
C SER A 224 15.36 5.66 9.84
N THR A 225 15.26 4.88 8.76
CA THR A 225 16.25 4.89 7.68
C THR A 225 15.87 5.93 6.61
N PRO A 226 16.84 6.49 5.86
CA PRO A 226 16.53 7.42 4.78
C PRO A 226 15.65 6.80 3.68
N VAL A 227 14.88 7.65 3.01
CA VAL A 227 14.22 7.33 1.74
C VAL A 227 15.25 7.44 0.61
N GLU A 228 15.43 6.40 -0.21
CA GLU A 228 16.45 6.37 -1.28
C GLU A 228 15.90 6.08 -2.69
N GLY A 229 14.70 5.50 -2.77
CA GLY A 229 14.06 5.04 -3.99
C GLY A 229 12.81 5.83 -4.36
N TYR A 230 12.40 5.72 -5.63
CA TYR A 230 11.20 6.35 -6.18
C TYR A 230 9.89 5.81 -5.57
N ASP A 231 9.94 4.65 -4.93
CA ASP A 231 8.82 3.91 -4.37
C ASP A 231 8.98 3.61 -2.86
N THR A 232 9.81 4.40 -2.19
CA THR A 232 10.16 4.21 -0.76
C THR A 232 9.59 5.26 0.18
N VAL A 233 8.92 6.29 -0.35
CA VAL A 233 8.21 7.29 0.46
C VAL A 233 7.04 6.63 1.21
N LEU A 234 6.82 7.05 2.46
CA LEU A 234 5.86 6.47 3.42
C LEU A 234 6.10 5.00 3.79
N GLN A 235 7.15 4.33 3.27
CA GLN A 235 7.37 2.92 3.57
C GLN A 235 7.86 2.72 5.01
N LEU A 236 7.59 1.54 5.57
CA LEU A 236 7.92 1.20 6.95
C LEU A 236 9.41 0.87 7.17
N GLY A 237 10.18 0.69 6.10
CA GLY A 237 11.56 0.19 6.16
C GLY A 237 11.64 -1.22 6.75
N LEU A 238 12.62 -1.45 7.63
CA LEU A 238 12.75 -2.69 8.40
C LEU A 238 11.66 -2.78 9.47
N ASN A 239 10.64 -3.55 9.15
CA ASN A 239 9.57 -3.89 10.08
C ASN A 239 9.93 -5.15 10.89
N PRO A 240 10.02 -5.05 12.24
CA PRO A 240 10.42 -6.16 13.10
C PRO A 240 9.31 -7.19 13.35
N TYR A 241 8.07 -6.86 13.03
CA TYR A 241 6.92 -7.76 13.19
C TYR A 241 6.68 -8.58 11.93
N ASN A 242 7.04 -8.02 10.77
CA ASN A 242 6.93 -8.66 9.49
C ASN A 242 7.93 -8.08 8.48
N VAL A 243 8.95 -8.87 8.13
CA VAL A 243 10.04 -8.44 7.27
C VAL A 243 9.52 -8.11 5.87
N ARG A 244 9.82 -6.89 5.37
CA ARG A 244 9.42 -6.36 4.05
C ARG A 244 7.91 -6.13 3.88
N HIS A 245 7.20 -5.83 4.96
CA HIS A 245 5.82 -5.38 4.86
C HIS A 245 5.74 -4.00 4.17
N PRO A 246 5.06 -3.86 3.01
CA PRO A 246 4.74 -2.55 2.47
C PRO A 246 3.79 -1.78 3.41
N LEU A 247 3.68 -0.47 3.23
CA LEU A 247 2.72 0.34 4.01
C LEU A 247 1.28 -0.19 3.80
N PRO A 248 0.49 -0.48 4.85
CA PRO A 248 -0.93 -0.80 4.68
C PRO A 248 -1.67 0.32 3.94
N PHE A 249 -2.58 -0.03 3.02
CA PHE A 249 -3.37 0.94 2.28
C PHE A 249 -4.21 1.84 3.19
N GLN A 250 -4.68 1.29 4.31
CA GLN A 250 -5.33 2.07 5.37
C GLN A 250 -4.45 3.23 5.85
N ALA A 251 -3.17 3.00 6.13
CA ALA A 251 -2.27 4.02 6.63
C ALA A 251 -2.07 5.15 5.60
N TRP A 252 -2.05 4.81 4.31
CA TRP A 252 -2.04 5.82 3.24
C TRP A 252 -3.34 6.63 3.23
N LEU A 253 -4.50 5.97 3.33
CA LEU A 253 -5.79 6.64 3.38
C LEU A 253 -5.88 7.58 4.60
N GLU A 254 -5.32 7.20 5.76
CA GLU A 254 -5.32 8.02 6.97
C GLU A 254 -4.46 9.27 6.78
N SER A 255 -3.27 9.12 6.17
CA SER A 255 -2.41 10.24 5.80
C SER A 255 -3.12 11.21 4.86
N VAL A 256 -3.83 10.70 3.85
CA VAL A 256 -4.64 11.52 2.93
C VAL A 256 -5.75 12.25 3.67
N TYR A 257 -6.52 11.52 4.49
CA TYR A 257 -7.63 12.08 5.25
C TYR A 257 -7.16 13.23 6.17
N HIS A 258 -6.14 12.99 6.98
CA HIS A 258 -5.59 14.01 7.89
C HIS A 258 -5.00 15.19 7.13
N SER A 259 -4.28 14.96 6.02
CA SER A 259 -3.72 16.05 5.22
C SER A 259 -4.79 16.99 4.67
N ILE A 260 -5.95 16.45 4.27
CA ILE A 260 -7.08 17.25 3.81
C ILE A 260 -7.81 17.91 4.97
N GLU A 261 -8.12 17.16 6.03
CA GLU A 261 -8.94 17.64 7.15
C GLU A 261 -8.21 18.75 7.93
N ASP A 262 -6.92 18.56 8.22
CA ASP A 262 -6.06 19.54 8.90
C ASP A 262 -5.71 20.75 8.03
N GLY A 263 -6.11 20.73 6.75
CA GLY A 263 -5.90 21.84 5.81
C GLY A 263 -4.48 21.97 5.29
N LYS A 264 -3.64 20.92 5.44
CA LYS A 264 -2.30 20.85 4.84
C LYS A 264 -2.40 20.78 3.32
N TRP A 265 -3.38 20.05 2.81
CA TRP A 265 -3.73 20.02 1.40
C TRP A 265 -5.02 20.80 1.17
N SER A 266 -4.99 21.69 0.18
CA SER A 266 -6.15 22.43 -0.26
C SER A 266 -7.01 21.59 -1.21
N VAL A 267 -8.26 21.98 -1.36
CA VAL A 267 -9.24 21.34 -2.26
C VAL A 267 -9.76 22.42 -3.21
N ASP A 268 -9.83 22.09 -4.50
CA ASP A 268 -10.36 22.93 -5.57
C ASP A 268 -11.51 22.24 -6.33
N ALA A 269 -11.94 22.83 -7.45
CA ALA A 269 -13.06 22.31 -8.26
C ALA A 269 -12.83 20.90 -8.85
N LEU A 270 -11.61 20.36 -8.82
CA LEU A 270 -11.26 19.04 -9.32
C LEU A 270 -10.97 18.01 -8.22
N GLY A 271 -10.99 18.41 -6.94
CA GLY A 271 -10.66 17.58 -5.78
C GLY A 271 -9.46 18.12 -5.03
N VAL A 272 -8.59 17.24 -4.52
CA VAL A 272 -7.38 17.67 -3.81
C VAL A 272 -6.43 18.39 -4.77
N ALA A 273 -6.06 19.61 -4.41
CA ALA A 273 -5.28 20.51 -5.26
C ALA A 273 -3.77 20.26 -5.13
N GLY A 274 -3.04 20.73 -6.13
CA GLY A 274 -1.58 20.60 -6.21
C GLY A 274 -1.13 19.45 -7.12
N GLY A 275 0.11 19.55 -7.59
CA GLY A 275 0.74 18.52 -8.41
C GLY A 275 1.50 17.49 -7.58
N ILE A 276 2.08 16.50 -8.26
CA ILE A 276 2.89 15.45 -7.63
C ILE A 276 4.11 16.04 -6.90
N ASP A 277 4.55 17.25 -7.26
CA ASP A 277 5.64 17.96 -6.58
C ASP A 277 5.34 18.29 -5.11
N VAL A 278 4.08 18.28 -4.66
CA VAL A 278 3.74 18.46 -3.24
C VAL A 278 4.40 17.38 -2.37
N TRP A 279 4.60 16.16 -2.91
CA TRP A 279 5.27 15.07 -2.19
C TRP A 279 6.75 15.36 -1.85
N LYS A 280 7.37 16.39 -2.45
CA LYS A 280 8.70 16.87 -2.04
C LYS A 280 8.71 17.42 -0.61
N GLN A 281 7.57 17.80 -0.05
CA GLN A 281 7.43 18.23 1.35
C GLN A 281 7.84 17.14 2.34
N ALA A 282 7.75 15.87 1.95
CA ALA A 282 8.24 14.74 2.73
C ALA A 282 9.74 14.83 3.04
N ASP A 283 10.49 15.65 2.29
CA ASP A 283 11.93 15.82 2.42
C ASP A 283 12.34 17.23 2.85
N THR A 284 11.48 17.85 3.68
CA THR A 284 11.73 19.16 4.27
C THR A 284 11.76 19.05 5.78
N GLU A 285 12.54 19.92 6.43
CA GLU A 285 12.67 19.97 7.90
C GLU A 285 11.31 20.09 8.61
N ASP A 286 10.41 20.89 8.05
CA ASP A 286 9.08 21.15 8.62
C ASP A 286 8.03 20.10 8.23
N GLY A 287 8.20 19.41 7.09
CA GLY A 287 7.16 18.58 6.49
C GLY A 287 7.31 17.07 6.66
N TRP A 288 8.53 16.56 6.90
CA TRP A 288 8.81 15.11 6.86
C TRP A 288 7.94 14.28 7.81
N GLN A 289 7.54 14.83 8.95
CA GLN A 289 6.75 14.14 9.97
C GLN A 289 5.36 13.72 9.48
N ASP A 290 4.80 14.47 8.52
CA ASP A 290 3.48 14.17 7.94
C ASP A 290 3.51 12.96 6.99
N TYR A 291 4.71 12.53 6.62
CA TYR A 291 4.97 11.42 5.69
C TYR A 291 5.72 10.27 6.36
N PHE A 292 5.69 10.22 7.70
CA PHE A 292 6.35 9.21 8.51
C PHE A 292 5.34 8.35 9.24
N THR A 293 5.41 7.03 9.04
CA THR A 293 4.58 6.04 9.73
C THR A 293 5.48 5.04 10.45
N SER A 294 5.50 5.06 11.79
CA SER A 294 6.27 4.08 12.56
C SER A 294 5.57 2.72 12.57
N PRO A 295 6.29 1.61 12.36
CA PRO A 295 5.70 0.29 12.58
C PRO A 295 5.44 0.05 14.07
N GLY A 296 4.36 -0.66 14.39
CA GLY A 296 3.95 -0.92 15.77
C GLY A 296 2.48 -1.30 15.95
N PRO A 297 2.00 -1.28 17.20
CA PRO A 297 0.59 -1.49 17.51
C PRO A 297 -0.34 -0.56 16.73
N GLY A 298 -1.57 -1.00 16.50
CA GLY A 298 -2.63 -0.16 15.91
C GLY A 298 -2.84 -0.30 14.39
N GLY A 299 -2.24 -1.29 13.74
CA GLY A 299 -2.50 -1.62 12.33
C GLY A 299 -1.25 -1.65 11.45
N TYR A 300 -0.14 -1.12 11.97
CA TYR A 300 1.05 -0.81 11.18
C TYR A 300 2.19 -1.80 11.46
N TRP A 301 1.88 -3.09 11.50
CA TRP A 301 2.85 -4.17 11.71
C TRP A 301 3.19 -4.90 10.42
#